data_AF-A0A937JTD1-F1
#
_entry.id   AF-A0A937JTD1-F1
#
_cell.length_a   1.000
_cell.length_b   1.000
_cell.length_c   1.000
_cell.angle_alpha   90.00
_cell.angle_beta   90.00
_cell.angle_gamma   90.00
#
_symmetry.space_group_name_H-M   'P 1'
#
loop_
_entity.id
_entity.type
_entity.pdbx_description
1 polymer ?
#
loop_
_entity_poly.entity_id
_entity_poly.type
_entity_poly.pdbx_seq_one_letter_code
_entity_poly.pdbx_strand_id
1 'polypeptide(L)'
;MHTYRIGDAAALLGVSADTVRRLVDGGKLTAERDELGRRIIPGPALAAYARQLHRAERESTGSSARNRFSGIVTDVILGDVSAQVEIQAGPFRVVAMVSRESAEELELEPG
;
A
#
# COMPACT_ATOMS: atom_id res chain seq x y z
N MET A 1 2.78 18.20 -15.94
CA MET A 1 3.01 17.08 -15.01
C MET A 1 3.13 17.67 -13.61
N HIS A 2 2.37 17.21 -12.61
CA HIS A 2 2.40 17.82 -11.27
C HIS A 2 3.71 17.51 -10.56
N THR A 3 4.27 18.52 -9.88
CA THR A 3 5.51 18.41 -9.09
C THR A 3 5.22 18.86 -7.66
N TYR A 4 5.87 18.22 -6.70
CA TYR A 4 5.70 18.49 -5.28
C TYR A 4 6.96 19.09 -4.68
N ARG A 5 6.82 20.06 -3.77
CA ARG A 5 7.95 20.44 -2.91
C ARG A 5 8.15 19.37 -1.85
N ILE A 6 9.33 19.38 -1.23
CA ILE A 6 9.66 18.45 -0.14
C ILE A 6 8.61 18.45 0.97
N GLY A 7 8.07 19.62 1.34
CA GLY A 7 7.04 19.74 2.36
C GLY A 7 5.72 19.07 1.96
N ASP A 8 5.28 19.27 0.72
CA ASP A 8 4.06 18.66 0.19
C ASP A 8 4.20 17.13 0.09
N ALA A 9 5.35 16.67 -0.39
CA ALA A 9 5.69 15.25 -0.46
C ALA A 9 5.73 14.60 0.94
N ALA A 10 6.28 15.30 1.94
CA ALA A 10 6.31 14.83 3.32
C ALA A 10 4.89 14.67 3.90
N ALA A 11 4.02 15.65 3.66
CA ALA A 11 2.62 15.56 4.09
C ALA A 11 1.90 14.37 3.44
N LEU A 12 2.10 14.14 2.14
CA LEU A 12 1.50 13.01 1.41
C LEU A 12 2.03 11.65 1.86
N LEU A 13 3.32 11.56 2.21
CA LEU A 13 3.95 10.32 2.67
C LEU A 13 3.78 10.07 4.18
N GLY A 14 3.20 11.02 4.93
CA GLY A 14 3.04 10.90 6.38
C GLY A 14 4.36 10.90 7.17
N VAL A 15 5.43 11.49 6.61
CA VAL A 15 6.76 11.54 7.23
C VAL A 15 7.26 12.98 7.37
N SER A 16 8.37 13.19 8.06
CA SER A 16 8.98 14.52 8.17
C SER A 16 9.61 14.98 6.85
N ALA A 17 9.67 16.30 6.64
CA ALA A 17 10.42 16.89 5.52
C ALA A 17 11.90 16.49 5.52
N ASP A 18 12.49 16.23 6.68
CA ASP A 18 13.87 15.75 6.78
C ASP A 18 14.02 14.32 6.29
N THR A 19 13.06 13.45 6.59
CA THR A 19 12.98 12.09 6.04
C THR A 19 12.97 12.13 4.51
N VAL A 20 12.14 12.99 3.91
CA VAL A 20 12.08 13.15 2.45
C VAL A 20 13.41 13.66 1.88
N ARG A 21 14.08 14.63 2.53
CA ARG A 21 15.43 15.07 2.11
C ARG A 21 16.42 13.92 2.09
N ARG A 22 16.48 13.14 3.17
CA ARG A 22 17.37 11.98 3.28
C ARG A 22 17.10 10.92 2.21
N LEU A 23 15.83 10.71 1.85
CA LEU A 23 15.45 9.79 0.78
C LEU A 23 15.93 10.26 -0.59
N VAL A 24 15.80 11.56 -0.86
CA VAL A 24 16.31 12.18 -2.09
C VAL A 24 17.83 12.12 -2.13
N ASP A 25 18.50 12.50 -1.04
CA ASP A 25 19.96 12.50 -0.95
C ASP A 25 20.55 11.08 -1.03
N GLY A 26 19.82 10.09 -0.51
CA GLY A 26 20.16 8.68 -0.62
C GLY A 26 19.74 8.03 -1.95
N GLY A 27 19.21 8.79 -2.92
CA GLY A 27 18.79 8.29 -4.23
C GLY A 27 17.55 7.38 -4.22
N LYS A 28 16.88 7.23 -3.07
CA LYS A 28 15.68 6.39 -2.92
C LYS A 28 14.42 7.05 -3.48
N LEU A 29 14.40 8.38 -3.55
CA LEU A 29 13.32 9.17 -4.14
C LEU A 29 13.90 10.13 -5.17
N THR A 30 13.47 10.01 -6.43
CA THR A 30 13.97 10.89 -7.50
C THR A 30 13.43 12.30 -7.31
N ALA A 31 14.32 13.30 -7.38
CA ALA A 31 13.97 14.71 -7.37
C ALA A 31 14.79 15.47 -8.42
N GLU A 32 14.20 16.53 -8.93
CA GLU A 32 14.80 17.46 -9.90
C GLU A 32 14.97 18.83 -9.24
N ARG A 33 15.61 19.76 -9.96
CA ARG A 33 15.68 21.18 -9.56
C ARG A 33 14.81 22.01 -10.49
N ASP A 34 14.01 22.89 -9.92
CA ASP A 34 13.28 23.90 -10.70
C ASP A 34 14.24 24.98 -11.23
N GLU A 35 13.70 25.91 -12.02
CA GLU A 35 14.44 27.07 -12.58
C GLU A 35 15.05 27.98 -11.49
N LEU A 36 14.54 27.91 -10.27
CA LEU A 36 15.01 28.65 -9.09
C LEU A 36 15.98 27.80 -8.22
N GLY A 37 16.40 26.64 -8.70
CA GLY A 37 17.33 25.72 -8.03
C GLY A 37 16.72 24.94 -6.85
N ARG A 38 15.41 25.02 -6.62
CA ARG A 38 14.72 24.35 -5.53
C ARG A 38 14.44 22.90 -5.90
N ARG A 39 14.56 22.00 -4.91
CA ARG A 39 14.25 20.59 -5.10
C ARG A 39 12.74 20.40 -5.29
N ILE A 40 12.37 19.77 -6.39
CA ILE A 40 11.00 19.39 -6.74
C ILE A 40 10.95 17.90 -7.03
N ILE A 41 9.88 17.24 -6.61
CA ILE A 41 9.69 15.80 -6.79
C ILE A 41 8.63 15.59 -7.86
N PRO A 42 8.95 14.93 -8.99
CA PRO A 42 7.95 14.58 -9.99
C PRO A 42 6.85 13.70 -9.38
N GLY A 43 5.58 14.00 -9.66
CA GLY A 43 4.43 13.28 -9.09
C GLY A 43 4.49 11.75 -9.30
N PRO A 44 4.84 11.24 -10.49
CA PRO A 44 4.99 9.80 -10.69
C PRO A 44 6.14 9.17 -9.90
N ALA A 45 7.23 9.89 -9.64
CA ALA A 45 8.30 9.40 -8.78
C ALA A 45 7.81 9.30 -7.32
N LEU A 46 7.07 10.30 -6.84
CA LEU A 46 6.47 10.28 -5.50
C LEU A 46 5.45 9.13 -5.35
N ALA A 47 4.57 8.94 -6.33
CA ALA A 47 3.57 7.88 -6.32
C ALA A 47 4.21 6.49 -6.39
N ALA A 48 5.25 6.31 -7.21
CA ALA A 48 6.00 5.05 -7.29
C ALA A 48 6.65 4.71 -5.94
N TYR A 49 7.28 5.68 -5.29
CA TYR A 49 7.87 5.50 -3.96
C TYR A 49 6.82 5.17 -2.89
N ALA A 50 5.68 5.86 -2.88
CA ALA A 50 4.60 5.60 -1.93
C ALA A 50 4.07 4.15 -2.03
N ARG A 51 3.95 3.61 -3.26
CA ARG A 51 3.56 2.20 -3.46
C ARG A 51 4.61 1.22 -2.93
N GLN A 52 5.90 1.53 -3.08
CA GLN A 52 6.98 0.69 -2.56
C GLN A 52 7.00 0.68 -1.02
N LEU A 53 6.79 1.83 -0.38
CA LEU A 53 6.70 1.93 1.07
C LEU A 53 5.62 1.00 1.64
N HIS A 54 4.43 1.02 1.03
CA HIS A 54 3.32 0.16 1.44
C HIS A 54 3.60 -1.35 1.26
N ARG A 55 4.43 -1.72 0.27
CA ARG A 55 4.86 -3.12 0.08
C ARG A 55 5.85 -3.56 1.16
N ALA A 56 6.77 -2.70 1.58
CA ALA A 56 7.77 -3.02 2.61
C ALA A 56 7.17 -3.13 4.04
N GLU A 57 6.16 -2.34 4.38
CA GLU A 57 5.47 -2.43 5.68
C GLU A 57 4.70 -3.74 5.86
N ARG A 58 4.32 -4.43 4.76
CA ARG A 58 3.68 -5.74 4.82
C ARG A 58 4.61 -6.85 5.32
N GLU A 59 5.93 -6.65 5.28
CA GLU A 59 6.90 -7.70 5.60
C GLU A 59 7.28 -7.78 7.09
N SER A 60 7.02 -6.77 7.94
CA SER A 60 7.44 -6.86 9.35
C SER A 60 6.63 -6.02 10.36
N THR A 61 5.34 -6.30 10.53
CA THR A 61 4.63 -5.80 11.73
C THR A 61 3.59 -6.78 12.22
N GLY A 62 3.63 -7.12 13.50
CA GLY A 62 2.55 -7.86 14.16
C GLY A 62 1.21 -7.16 13.94
N SER A 63 0.16 -7.92 13.66
CA SER A 63 -1.18 -7.36 13.45
C SER A 63 -1.75 -6.85 14.78
N SER A 64 -2.19 -5.59 14.80
CA SER A 64 -2.91 -5.01 15.95
C SER A 64 -4.36 -5.48 16.06
N ALA A 65 -4.84 -6.30 15.12
CA ALA A 65 -6.19 -6.83 15.14
C ALA A 65 -6.43 -7.67 16.39
N ARG A 66 -7.38 -7.23 17.23
CA ARG A 66 -7.75 -7.93 18.47
C ARG A 66 -8.40 -9.29 18.21
N ASN A 67 -9.13 -9.42 17.10
CA ASN A 67 -9.77 -10.65 16.70
C ASN A 67 -9.01 -11.25 15.53
N ARG A 68 -8.52 -12.48 15.69
CA ARG A 68 -7.79 -13.23 14.67
C ARG A 68 -8.44 -14.59 14.54
N PHE A 69 -9.01 -14.85 13.37
CA PHE A 69 -9.71 -16.08 13.06
C PHE A 69 -8.86 -16.85 12.04
N SER A 70 -8.37 -18.03 12.43
CA SER A 70 -7.82 -18.97 11.46
C SER A 70 -8.98 -19.73 10.83
N GLY A 71 -8.98 -19.85 9.52
CA GLY A 71 -10.03 -20.53 8.78
C GLY A 71 -9.57 -20.96 7.40
N ILE A 72 -10.42 -21.70 6.72
CA ILE A 72 -10.24 -22.13 5.33
C ILE A 72 -11.22 -21.37 4.45
N VAL A 73 -10.80 -21.04 3.24
CA VAL A 73 -11.71 -20.44 2.25
C VAL A 73 -12.68 -21.53 1.80
N THR A 74 -13.96 -21.23 1.78
CA THR A 74 -15.02 -22.18 1.38
C THR A 74 -15.71 -21.78 0.08
N ASP A 75 -15.71 -20.50 -0.28
CA ASP A 75 -16.25 -19.99 -1.54
C ASP A 75 -15.61 -18.66 -1.92
N VAL A 76 -15.50 -18.39 -3.23
CA VAL A 76 -14.99 -17.12 -3.77
C VAL A 76 -15.85 -16.69 -4.95
N ILE A 77 -16.45 -15.51 -4.83
CA ILE A 77 -17.26 -14.89 -5.89
C ILE A 77 -16.52 -13.65 -6.39
N LEU A 78 -15.98 -13.73 -7.60
CA LEU A 78 -15.32 -12.59 -8.25
C LEU A 78 -16.34 -11.70 -8.95
N GLY A 79 -16.41 -10.43 -8.54
CA GLY A 79 -17.05 -9.36 -9.30
C GLY A 79 -16.05 -8.62 -10.19
N ASP A 80 -16.49 -7.51 -10.80
CA ASP A 80 -15.64 -6.72 -11.70
C ASP A 80 -14.54 -5.93 -10.96
N VAL A 81 -14.83 -5.48 -9.74
CA VAL A 81 -13.91 -4.65 -8.93
C VAL A 81 -13.56 -5.29 -7.59
N SER A 82 -14.50 -6.03 -7.01
CA SER A 82 -14.36 -6.68 -5.70
C SER A 82 -14.60 -8.18 -5.79
N ALA A 83 -14.11 -8.90 -4.79
CA ALA A 83 -14.40 -10.30 -4.57
C ALA A 83 -15.02 -10.50 -3.19
N GLN A 84 -16.02 -11.37 -3.12
CA GLN A 84 -16.53 -11.90 -1.86
C GLN A 84 -15.83 -13.22 -1.57
N VAL A 85 -15.27 -13.35 -0.36
CA VAL A 85 -14.57 -14.54 0.09
C VAL A 85 -15.26 -15.05 1.35
N GLU A 86 -15.74 -16.29 1.30
CA GLU A 86 -16.30 -16.98 2.45
C GLU A 86 -15.24 -17.82 3.15
N ILE A 87 -15.19 -17.73 4.48
CA ILE A 87 -14.19 -18.40 5.31
C ILE A 87 -14.91 -19.14 6.43
N GLN A 88 -14.64 -20.45 6.54
CA GLN A 88 -15.02 -21.24 7.72
C GLN A 88 -13.92 -21.12 8.78
N ALA A 89 -14.22 -20.46 9.89
CA ALA A 89 -13.28 -20.23 10.99
C ALA A 89 -13.83 -20.79 12.30
N GLY A 90 -13.48 -22.05 12.59
CA GLY A 90 -14.01 -22.75 13.76
C GLY A 90 -15.53 -22.91 13.65
N PRO A 91 -16.34 -22.45 14.62
CA PRO A 91 -17.81 -22.50 14.55
C PRO A 91 -18.43 -21.34 13.75
N PHE A 92 -17.61 -20.41 13.26
CA PHE A 92 -18.09 -19.18 12.63
C PHE A 92 -17.92 -19.22 11.11
N ARG A 93 -18.92 -18.70 10.40
CA ARG A 93 -18.85 -18.35 8.98
C ARG A 93 -18.54 -16.87 8.87
N VAL A 94 -17.40 -16.53 8.28
CA VAL A 94 -16.95 -15.14 8.07
C VAL A 94 -16.99 -14.83 6.59
N VAL A 95 -17.59 -13.70 6.22
CA VAL A 95 -17.61 -13.21 4.83
C VAL A 95 -16.76 -11.95 4.77
N ALA A 96 -15.75 -11.95 3.92
CA ALA A 96 -14.88 -10.82 3.67
C ALA A 96 -15.11 -10.27 2.26
N MET A 97 -14.99 -8.95 2.13
CA MET A 97 -14.94 -8.26 0.84
C MET A 97 -13.52 -7.74 0.64
N VAL A 98 -12.90 -8.15 -0.46
CA VAL A 98 -11.56 -7.70 -0.88
C VAL A 98 -11.61 -7.19 -2.32
N SER A 99 -10.56 -6.54 -2.81
CA SER A 99 -10.49 -6.19 -4.24
C SER A 99 -10.36 -7.47 -5.08
N ARG A 100 -10.85 -7.41 -6.32
CA ARG A 100 -10.68 -8.50 -7.29
C ARG A 100 -9.20 -8.82 -7.48
N GLU A 101 -8.39 -7.78 -7.71
CA GLU A 101 -6.94 -7.90 -7.88
C GLU A 101 -6.27 -8.62 -6.70
N SER A 102 -6.65 -8.31 -5.45
CA SER A 102 -6.05 -8.97 -4.29
C SER A 102 -6.50 -10.42 -4.15
N ALA A 103 -7.75 -10.77 -4.49
CA ALA A 103 -8.18 -12.16 -4.49
C ALA A 103 -7.42 -12.98 -5.55
N GLU A 104 -7.18 -12.40 -6.73
CA GLU A 104 -6.40 -13.01 -7.80
C GLU A 104 -4.91 -13.11 -7.44
N GLU A 105 -4.28 -12.05 -6.92
CA GLU A 105 -2.86 -12.02 -6.54
C GLU A 105 -2.54 -12.99 -5.38
N LEU A 106 -3.49 -13.18 -4.45
CA LEU A 106 -3.35 -14.12 -3.34
C LEU A 106 -3.82 -15.54 -3.70
N GLU A 107 -4.28 -15.77 -4.94
CA GLU A 107 -4.79 -17.05 -5.42
C GLU A 107 -5.86 -17.63 -4.49
N LEU A 108 -6.80 -16.79 -4.02
CA LEU A 108 -7.84 -17.22 -3.11
C LEU A 108 -8.83 -18.14 -3.83
N GLU A 109 -8.92 -19.38 -3.35
CA GLU A 109 -9.83 -20.41 -3.83
C GLU A 109 -10.28 -21.31 -2.68
N PRO A 110 -11.38 -22.07 -2.80
CA PRO A 110 -11.77 -23.03 -1.78
C PRO A 110 -10.68 -24.08 -1.51
N GLY A 111 -10.21 -24.16 -0.26
CA GLY A 111 -9.08 -25.01 0.14
C GLY A 111 -8.30 -24.46 1.33
#